data_AF-A0A962JMJ8-F1
#
_entry.id   AF-A0A962JMJ8-F1
#
_cell.length_a   1.000
_cell.length_b   1.000
_cell.length_c   1.000
_cell.angle_alpha   90.00
_cell.angle_beta   90.00
_cell.angle_gamma   90.00
#
_symmetry.space_group_name_H-M   'P 1'
#
loop_
_entity.id
_entity.type
_entity.pdbx_description
1 polymer ?
#
loop_
_entity_poly.entity_id
_entity_poly.type
_entity_poly.pdbx_seq_one_letter_code
_entity_poly.pdbx_strand_id
1 'polypeptide(L)'
;MNDFLHSPNVQLYNQEVVSQSQSRWFNLHRAFIGEHEKAGDLSSSQVIVLEDVTELERLESQLAHNERLAALGRLAAGIAHEIGNPVTGIACLAQNLKAEYTDPEIIEASTLILTQTQRITNIVRSLVGFARTDAHMTASTYSAVNLHNVISEAINLLQLSGSKDYQFDNFCTD
;
A
#
# COMPACT_ATOMS: atom_id res chain seq x y z
N MET A 1 14.23 -15.74 25.88
CA MET A 1 15.46 -15.27 26.56
C MET A 1 16.28 -16.42 27.15
N ASN A 2 15.68 -17.39 27.85
CA ASN A 2 16.40 -18.55 28.41
C ASN A 2 17.09 -19.44 27.36
N ASP A 3 16.49 -19.61 26.18
CA ASP A 3 17.08 -20.41 25.09
C ASP A 3 18.29 -19.74 24.42
N PHE A 4 18.39 -18.41 24.44
CA PHE A 4 19.55 -17.69 23.90
C PHE A 4 20.79 -17.89 24.78
N LEU A 5 20.62 -17.89 26.10
CA LEU A 5 21.73 -18.05 27.06
C LEU A 5 22.43 -19.41 26.93
N HIS A 6 21.76 -20.43 26.38
CA HIS A 6 22.28 -21.80 26.24
C HIS A 6 22.50 -22.25 24.80
N SER A 7 22.06 -21.47 23.80
CA SER A 7 22.25 -21.77 22.38
C SER A 7 23.66 -21.39 21.91
N PRO A 8 24.30 -22.16 21.00
CA PRO A 8 25.62 -21.83 20.43
C PRO A 8 25.63 -20.55 19.57
N ASN A 9 24.46 -19.99 19.24
CA ASN A 9 24.37 -18.78 18.42
C ASN A 9 24.89 -17.54 19.15
N VAL A 10 25.92 -16.93 18.55
CA VAL A 10 26.64 -15.75 19.05
C VAL A 10 25.87 -14.46 18.74
N GLN A 11 24.97 -14.49 17.76
CA GLN A 11 24.20 -13.32 17.30
C GLN A 11 22.76 -13.72 17.01
N LEU A 12 21.80 -12.90 17.48
CA LEU A 12 20.41 -12.93 17.06
C LEU A 12 20.05 -11.56 16.51
N TYR A 13 19.45 -11.54 15.33
CA TYR A 13 19.01 -10.32 14.67
C TYR A 13 17.50 -10.18 14.79
N ASN A 14 17.05 -8.93 14.73
CA ASN A 14 15.65 -8.54 14.56
C ASN A 14 14.73 -9.31 15.50
N GLN A 15 15.06 -9.33 16.79
CA GLN A 15 14.20 -9.93 17.80
C GLN A 15 13.15 -8.91 18.20
N GLU A 16 11.89 -9.21 17.86
CA GLU A 16 10.76 -8.41 18.30
C GLU A 16 10.46 -8.68 19.77
N VAL A 17 10.47 -7.62 20.57
CA VAL A 17 10.06 -7.63 21.96
C VAL A 17 8.80 -6.79 22.08
N VAL A 18 7.68 -7.47 22.28
CA VAL A 18 6.38 -6.84 22.51
C VAL A 18 6.21 -6.58 24.00
N SER A 19 6.17 -5.30 24.37
CA SER A 19 5.74 -4.85 25.71
C SER A 19 4.29 -4.34 25.63
N GLN A 20 3.62 -4.21 26.78
CA GLN A 20 2.18 -3.91 26.91
C GLN A 20 1.65 -2.69 26.10
N SER A 21 2.52 -1.83 25.57
CA SER A 21 2.14 -0.67 24.75
C SER A 21 3.08 -0.39 23.55
N GLN A 22 4.17 -1.15 23.37
CA GLN A 22 5.17 -0.83 22.34
C GLN A 22 5.87 -2.11 21.86
N SER A 23 5.97 -2.26 20.54
CA SER A 23 6.87 -3.23 19.91
C SER A 23 8.23 -2.57 19.66
N ARG A 24 9.31 -3.27 20.02
CA ARG A 24 10.69 -2.85 19.76
C ARG A 24 11.49 -4.00 19.17
N TRP A 25 12.41 -3.66 18.29
CA TRP A 25 13.29 -4.62 17.62
C TRP A 25 14.70 -4.50 18.17
N PHE A 26 15.29 -5.63 18.54
CA PHE A 26 16.64 -5.68 19.08
C PHE A 26 17.53 -6.66 18.33
N ASN A 27 18.78 -6.27 18.10
CA ASN A 27 19.86 -7.19 17.81
C ASN A 27 20.56 -7.56 19.11
N LEU A 28 20.85 -8.85 19.30
CA LEU A 28 21.56 -9.38 20.45
C LEU A 28 22.89 -9.97 19.99
N HIS A 29 23.98 -9.42 20.51
CA HIS A 29 25.33 -9.94 20.27
C HIS A 29 25.90 -10.45 21.59
N ARG A 30 26.34 -11.70 21.61
CA ARG A 30 26.98 -12.29 22.79
C ARG A 30 28.46 -12.52 22.49
N ALA A 31 29.34 -11.93 23.29
CA ALA A 31 30.78 -12.15 23.22
C ALA A 31 31.29 -12.84 24.50
N PHE A 32 32.20 -13.79 24.35
CA PHE A 32 32.90 -14.42 25.47
C PHE A 32 34.19 -13.65 25.74
N ILE A 33 34.40 -13.24 26.99
CA ILE A 33 35.63 -12.57 27.42
C ILE A 33 36.38 -13.53 28.34
N GLY A 34 37.50 -14.05 27.84
CA GLY A 34 38.44 -14.87 28.60
C GLY A 34 39.22 -15.85 27.72
N GLU A 35 40.51 -15.58 27.53
CA GLU A 35 41.48 -16.63 27.26
C GLU A 35 42.05 -17.11 28.60
N HIS A 36 42.29 -18.42 28.66
CA HIS A 36 42.90 -19.13 29.78
C HIS A 36 43.88 -18.30 30.61
N GLU A 37 43.76 -18.32 31.94
CA GLU A 37 44.80 -18.96 32.75
C GLU A 37 44.41 -19.15 34.23
N LYS A 38 44.69 -20.38 34.69
CA LYS A 38 44.72 -20.93 36.05
C LYS A 38 43.42 -21.51 36.60
N ALA A 39 43.51 -22.83 36.81
CA ALA A 39 42.56 -23.70 37.46
C ALA A 39 42.07 -23.11 38.78
N GLY A 40 40.76 -22.90 38.90
CA GLY A 40 40.15 -22.60 40.20
C GLY A 40 38.76 -22.00 40.15
N ASP A 41 38.41 -21.18 39.15
CA ASP A 41 37.09 -20.53 39.14
C ASP A 41 36.56 -20.35 37.71
N LEU A 42 35.52 -21.11 37.39
CA LEU A 42 34.82 -21.10 36.10
C LEU A 42 33.82 -19.94 36.08
N SER A 43 34.30 -18.72 35.88
CA SER A 43 33.45 -17.60 35.48
C SER A 43 33.88 -17.12 34.10
N SER A 44 33.57 -17.93 33.08
CA SER A 44 33.49 -17.47 31.68
C SER A 44 32.63 -16.21 31.67
N SER A 45 33.27 -15.06 31.55
CA SER A 45 32.57 -13.78 31.57
C SER A 45 31.95 -13.60 30.19
N GLN A 46 30.62 -13.50 30.15
CA GLN A 46 29.88 -13.26 28.92
C GLN A 46 29.40 -11.82 28.92
N VAL A 47 29.58 -11.14 27.80
CA VAL A 47 29.00 -9.83 27.54
C VAL A 47 27.88 -10.00 26.51
N ILE A 48 26.70 -9.49 26.84
CA ILE A 48 25.57 -9.40 25.92
C ILE A 48 25.36 -7.93 25.59
N VAL A 49 25.45 -7.60 24.32
CA VAL A 49 25.11 -6.29 23.77
C VAL A 49 23.72 -6.38 23.18
N LEU A 50 22.85 -5.45 23.57
CA LEU A 50 21.53 -5.26 22.98
C LEU A 50 21.56 -3.95 22.21
N GLU A 51 21.29 -4.01 20.92
CA GLU A 51 21.16 -2.85 20.04
C GLU A 51 19.68 -2.67 19.68
N ASP A 52 19.09 -1.52 20.02
CA ASP A 52 17.72 -1.17 19.62
C ASP A 52 17.73 -0.72 18.15
N VAL A 53 17.18 -1.55 17.27
CA VAL A 53 17.08 -1.32 15.83
C VAL A 53 15.65 -0.98 15.39
N THR A 54 14.79 -0.59 16.34
CA THR A 54 13.36 -0.32 16.06
C THR A 54 13.16 0.73 14.96
N GLU A 55 13.91 1.84 14.98
CA GLU A 55 13.80 2.87 13.95
C GLU A 55 14.34 2.41 12.60
N LEU A 56 15.39 1.59 12.58
CA LEU A 56 15.93 1.02 11.34
C LEU A 56 14.90 0.11 10.67
N GLU A 57 14.34 -0.84 11.42
CA GLU A 57 13.27 -1.74 10.95
C GLU A 57 12.03 -0.95 10.47
N ARG A 58 11.64 0.10 11.20
CA ARG A 58 10.52 0.96 10.81
C ARG A 58 10.80 1.65 9.47
N LEU A 59 12.00 2.18 9.28
CA LEU A 59 12.41 2.85 8.04
C LEU A 59 12.53 1.86 6.87
N GLU A 60 13.12 0.68 7.09
CA GLU A 60 13.21 -0.37 6.06
C GLU A 60 11.83 -0.86 5.63
N SER A 61 10.91 -1.05 6.58
CA SER A 61 9.52 -1.40 6.28
C SER A 61 8.81 -0.31 5.49
N GLN A 62 9.01 0.97 5.85
CA GLN A 62 8.48 2.10 5.09
C GLN A 62 9.07 2.19 3.67
N LEU A 63 10.38 1.96 3.53
CA LEU A 63 11.04 1.93 2.23
C LEU A 63 10.49 0.79 1.35
N ALA A 64 10.40 -0.42 1.90
CA ALA A 64 9.84 -1.57 1.18
C ALA A 64 8.37 -1.34 0.78
N HIS A 65 7.58 -0.67 1.64
CA HIS A 65 6.22 -0.28 1.30
C HIS A 65 6.18 0.72 0.14
N ASN A 66 7.01 1.77 0.19
CA ASN A 66 7.10 2.78 -0.86
C ASN A 66 7.57 2.18 -2.19
N GLU A 67 8.54 1.27 -2.18
CA GLU A 67 8.99 0.57 -3.39
C GLU A 67 7.88 -0.27 -4.01
N ARG A 68 7.09 -0.98 -3.19
CA ARG A 68 5.91 -1.73 -3.66
C ARG A 68 4.88 -0.82 -4.29
N LEU A 69 4.56 0.30 -3.66
CA LEU A 69 3.62 1.29 -4.21
C LEU A 69 4.13 1.90 -5.50
N ALA A 70 5.42 2.26 -5.58
CA ALA A 70 6.03 2.80 -6.79
C ALA A 70 6.01 1.77 -7.93
N ALA A 71 6.29 0.50 -7.65
CA ALA A 71 6.18 -0.59 -8.62
C ALA A 71 4.73 -0.77 -9.11
N LEU A 72 3.77 -0.77 -8.18
CA LEU A 72 2.34 -0.81 -8.50
C LEU A 72 1.92 0.39 -9.36
N GLY A 73 2.46 1.58 -9.11
CA GLY A 73 2.12 2.78 -9.86
C GLY A 73 2.65 2.78 -11.28
N ARG A 74 3.87 2.29 -11.48
CA ARG A 74 4.43 2.07 -12.82
C ARG A 74 3.60 1.06 -13.61
N LEU A 75 3.22 -0.06 -12.97
CA LEU A 75 2.37 -1.08 -13.59
C LEU A 75 0.97 -0.54 -13.89
N ALA A 76 0.35 0.14 -12.94
CA ALA A 76 -0.98 0.74 -13.10
C ALA A 76 -0.99 1.78 -14.22
N ALA A 77 0.05 2.62 -14.35
CA ALA A 77 0.16 3.59 -15.43
C ALA A 77 0.27 2.92 -16.81
N GLY A 78 1.04 1.83 -16.92
CA GLY A 78 1.12 1.02 -18.15
C GLY A 78 -0.23 0.38 -18.49
N ILE A 79 -0.84 -0.29 -17.52
CA ILE A 79 -2.17 -0.90 -17.66
C ILE A 79 -3.23 0.15 -18.03
N ALA A 80 -3.14 1.35 -17.46
CA ALA A 80 -4.08 2.41 -17.77
C ALA A 80 -4.02 2.85 -19.23
N HIS A 81 -2.83 2.90 -19.79
CA HIS A 81 -2.66 3.20 -21.21
C HIS A 81 -3.17 2.04 -22.10
N GLU A 82 -2.83 0.80 -21.75
CA GLU A 82 -3.23 -0.37 -22.55
C GLU A 82 -4.71 -0.72 -22.47
N ILE A 83 -5.37 -0.50 -21.33
CA ILE A 83 -6.83 -0.65 -21.16
C ILE A 83 -7.58 0.58 -21.66
N GLY A 84 -7.04 1.78 -21.43
CA GLY A 84 -7.67 3.02 -21.85
C GLY A 84 -7.94 3.08 -23.35
N ASN A 85 -7.02 2.57 -24.17
CA ASN A 85 -7.15 2.54 -25.62
C ASN A 85 -8.35 1.71 -26.13
N PRO A 86 -8.49 0.41 -25.82
CA PRO A 86 -9.65 -0.39 -26.22
C PRO A 86 -10.96 0.12 -25.60
N VAL A 87 -10.93 0.59 -24.34
CA VAL A 87 -12.13 1.17 -23.70
C VAL A 87 -12.61 2.41 -24.42
N THR A 88 -11.70 3.29 -24.83
CA THR A 88 -12.01 4.47 -25.65
C THR A 88 -12.58 4.08 -27.00
N GLY A 89 -12.01 3.05 -27.64
CA GLY A 89 -12.54 2.50 -28.89
C GLY A 89 -13.98 1.99 -28.76
N ILE A 90 -14.26 1.20 -27.73
CA ILE A 90 -15.61 0.69 -27.43
C ILE A 90 -16.59 1.85 -27.18
N ALA A 91 -16.18 2.86 -26.41
CA ALA A 91 -17.01 4.03 -26.15
C ALA A 91 -17.34 4.80 -27.44
N CYS A 92 -16.35 4.96 -28.34
CA CYS A 92 -16.56 5.62 -29.64
C CYS A 92 -17.55 4.86 -30.52
N LEU A 93 -17.42 3.53 -30.60
CA LEU A 93 -18.37 2.68 -31.33
C LEU A 93 -19.79 2.79 -30.76
N ALA A 94 -19.94 2.76 -29.43
CA ALA A 94 -21.25 2.91 -28.78
C ALA A 94 -21.85 4.32 -28.99
N GLN A 95 -21.01 5.37 -29.00
CA GLN A 95 -21.44 6.72 -29.35
C GLN A 95 -21.95 6.80 -30.79
N ASN A 96 -21.24 6.16 -31.74
CA ASN A 96 -21.66 6.13 -33.14
C ASN A 96 -23.00 5.39 -33.31
N LEU A 97 -23.17 4.23 -32.66
CA LEU A 97 -24.46 3.50 -32.69
C LEU A 97 -25.62 4.37 -32.18
N LYS A 98 -25.40 5.12 -31.10
CA LYS A 98 -26.40 6.02 -30.53
C LYS A 98 -26.70 7.24 -31.43
N ALA A 99 -25.73 7.66 -32.25
CA ALA A 99 -25.89 8.79 -33.17
C ALA A 99 -26.53 8.39 -34.51
N GLU A 100 -26.28 7.17 -34.98
CA GLU A 100 -26.72 6.68 -36.29
C GLU A 100 -28.13 6.04 -36.24
N TYR A 101 -28.52 5.47 -35.11
CA TYR A 101 -29.79 4.75 -34.96
C TYR A 101 -30.76 5.46 -34.01
N THR A 102 -32.05 5.37 -34.31
CA THR A 102 -33.15 5.88 -33.46
C THR A 102 -33.93 4.77 -32.76
N ASP A 103 -33.55 3.51 -33.00
CA ASP A 103 -34.18 2.35 -32.34
C ASP A 103 -33.96 2.42 -30.82
N PRO A 104 -35.03 2.41 -30.00
CA PRO A 104 -34.92 2.48 -28.55
C PRO A 104 -34.03 1.40 -27.94
N GLU A 105 -34.04 0.17 -28.48
CA GLU A 105 -33.26 -0.95 -27.94
C GLU A 105 -31.75 -0.75 -28.20
N ILE A 106 -31.41 -0.22 -29.38
CA ILE A 106 -30.02 0.13 -29.73
C ILE A 106 -29.52 1.29 -28.88
N ILE A 107 -30.37 2.31 -28.63
CA ILE A 107 -30.02 3.45 -27.80
C ILE A 107 -29.78 3.02 -26.35
N GLU A 108 -30.63 2.14 -25.81
CA GLU A 108 -30.48 1.60 -24.46
C GLU A 108 -29.19 0.78 -24.32
N ALA A 109 -28.96 -0.17 -25.24
CA ALA A 109 -27.74 -0.99 -25.25
C ALA A 109 -26.48 -0.14 -25.37
N SER A 110 -26.47 0.85 -26.27
CA SER A 110 -25.34 1.77 -26.45
C SER A 110 -25.08 2.61 -25.20
N THR A 111 -26.14 3.04 -24.51
CA THR A 111 -26.03 3.80 -23.26
C THR A 111 -25.44 2.92 -22.14
N LEU A 112 -25.85 1.66 -22.04
CA LEU A 112 -25.29 0.70 -21.09
C LEU A 112 -23.80 0.47 -21.33
N ILE A 113 -23.39 0.29 -22.59
CA ILE A 113 -21.97 0.13 -22.96
C ILE A 113 -21.16 1.35 -22.51
N LEU A 114 -21.67 2.57 -22.77
CA LEU A 114 -21.01 3.80 -22.33
C LEU A 114 -20.87 3.91 -20.81
N THR A 115 -21.89 3.47 -20.06
CA THR A 115 -21.80 3.42 -18.60
C THR A 115 -20.71 2.44 -18.14
N GLN A 116 -20.58 1.27 -18.78
CA GLN A 116 -19.55 0.30 -18.42
C GLN A 116 -18.14 0.78 -18.79
N THR A 117 -17.95 1.38 -19.96
CA THR A 117 -16.64 1.93 -20.35
C THR A 117 -16.20 3.03 -19.38
N GLN A 118 -17.12 3.92 -18.99
CA GLN A 118 -16.84 4.95 -17.98
C GLN A 118 -16.47 4.35 -16.62
N ARG A 119 -17.17 3.29 -16.19
CA ARG A 119 -16.86 2.58 -14.94
C ARG A 119 -15.45 1.98 -14.98
N ILE A 120 -15.07 1.33 -16.08
CA ILE A 120 -13.72 0.78 -16.25
C ILE A 120 -12.67 1.89 -16.19
N THR A 121 -12.91 3.01 -16.88
CA THR A 121 -12.01 4.17 -16.83
C THR A 121 -11.82 4.68 -15.41
N ASN A 122 -12.88 4.75 -14.60
CA ASN A 122 -12.79 5.21 -13.22
C ASN A 122 -11.96 4.24 -12.36
N ILE A 123 -12.20 2.92 -12.45
CA ILE A 123 -11.43 1.91 -11.72
C ILE A 123 -9.93 2.01 -12.04
N VAL A 124 -9.60 2.12 -13.32
CA VAL A 124 -8.23 2.26 -13.79
C VAL A 124 -7.58 3.55 -13.25
N ARG A 125 -8.29 4.68 -13.27
CA ARG A 125 -7.80 5.95 -12.71
C ARG A 125 -7.56 5.86 -11.21
N SER A 126 -8.46 5.26 -10.44
CA SER A 126 -8.29 5.13 -8.99
C SER A 126 -7.11 4.23 -8.63
N LEU A 127 -6.84 3.18 -9.42
CA LEU A 127 -5.66 2.34 -9.25
C LEU A 127 -4.35 3.13 -9.48
N VAL A 128 -4.31 3.96 -10.53
CA VAL A 128 -3.16 4.85 -10.80
C VAL A 128 -3.02 5.92 -9.70
N GLY A 129 -4.13 6.48 -9.23
CA GLY A 129 -4.17 7.49 -8.17
C GLY A 129 -3.61 6.96 -6.86
N PHE A 130 -4.07 5.78 -6.41
CA PHE A 130 -3.60 5.13 -5.20
C PHE A 130 -2.09 4.95 -5.16
N ALA A 131 -1.50 4.52 -6.28
CA ALA A 131 -0.08 4.24 -6.36
C ALA A 131 0.81 5.50 -6.52
N ARG A 132 0.21 6.68 -6.77
CA ARG A 132 0.94 7.96 -6.84
C ARG A 132 0.93 8.76 -5.55
N THR A 133 0.10 8.40 -4.57
CA THR A 133 -0.11 9.19 -3.34
C THR A 133 1.17 9.39 -2.50
N ASP A 134 2.17 8.49 -2.56
CA ASP A 134 3.42 8.65 -1.79
C ASP A 134 4.61 9.22 -2.58
N ALA A 135 4.56 9.21 -3.92
CA ALA A 135 5.70 9.65 -4.75
C ALA A 135 5.77 11.18 -4.96
N HIS A 136 4.71 11.93 -4.62
CA HIS A 136 4.58 13.36 -4.92
C HIS A 136 4.54 14.29 -3.68
N MET A 137 5.15 13.89 -2.56
CA MET A 137 5.47 14.83 -1.47
C MET A 137 6.57 15.85 -1.86
N THR A 138 7.11 15.78 -3.07
CA THR A 138 8.00 16.81 -3.64
C THR A 138 7.17 17.74 -4.53
N ALA A 139 6.83 18.90 -3.96
CA ALA A 139 5.95 19.95 -4.49
C ALA A 139 4.44 19.64 -4.46
N SER A 140 3.84 19.76 -3.26
CA SER A 140 2.40 19.98 -3.11
C SER A 140 1.98 21.22 -3.90
N THR A 141 1.55 21.00 -5.16
CA THR A 141 0.80 22.00 -5.90
C THR A 141 -0.62 21.91 -5.36
N TYR A 142 -0.93 22.72 -4.36
CA TYR A 142 -2.29 22.83 -3.87
C TYR A 142 -3.15 23.41 -5.00
N SER A 143 -4.11 22.62 -5.48
CA SER A 143 -5.15 23.09 -6.39
C SER A 143 -6.46 23.21 -5.63
N ALA A 144 -7.31 24.14 -6.06
CA ALA A 144 -8.70 24.16 -5.59
C ALA A 144 -9.38 22.87 -6.06
N VAL A 145 -9.91 22.10 -5.11
CA VAL A 145 -10.60 20.84 -5.40
C VAL A 145 -12.02 20.94 -4.90
N ASN A 146 -12.94 20.38 -5.67
CA ASN A 146 -14.33 20.27 -5.28
C ASN A 146 -14.46 19.14 -4.25
N LEU A 147 -14.81 19.50 -3.01
CA LEU A 147 -14.91 18.54 -1.91
C LEU A 147 -15.99 17.49 -2.14
N HIS A 148 -17.11 17.88 -2.78
CA HIS A 148 -18.18 16.95 -3.13
C HIS A 148 -17.65 15.83 -4.02
N ASN A 149 -16.92 16.16 -5.09
CA ASN A 149 -16.38 15.18 -6.03
C ASN A 149 -15.38 14.22 -5.37
N VAL A 150 -14.48 14.74 -4.52
CA VAL A 150 -13.47 13.93 -3.84
C VAL A 150 -14.11 12.93 -2.87
N ILE A 151 -15.08 13.39 -2.08
CA ILE A 151 -15.78 12.55 -1.12
C ILE A 151 -16.64 11.50 -1.85
N SER A 152 -17.33 11.88 -2.93
CA SER A 152 -18.10 10.96 -3.77
C SER A 152 -17.21 9.87 -4.40
N GLU A 153 -15.99 10.20 -4.84
CA GLU A 153 -15.05 9.21 -5.37
C GLU A 153 -14.57 8.25 -4.27
N ALA A 154 -14.24 8.76 -3.09
CA ALA A 154 -13.85 7.93 -1.94
C ALA A 154 -14.97 6.96 -1.51
N ILE A 155 -16.22 7.43 -1.46
CA ILE A 155 -17.40 6.60 -1.17
C ILE A 155 -17.55 5.48 -2.20
N ASN A 156 -17.44 5.80 -3.49
CA ASN A 156 -17.51 4.81 -4.56
C ASN A 156 -16.44 3.71 -4.38
N LEU A 157 -15.21 4.09 -4.02
CA LEU A 157 -14.13 3.14 -3.77
C LEU A 157 -14.38 2.24 -2.56
N LEU A 158 -14.94 2.79 -1.47
CA LEU A 158 -15.29 2.02 -0.29
C LEU A 158 -16.43 1.03 -0.55
N GLN A 159 -17.41 1.40 -1.37
CA GLN A 159 -18.48 0.51 -1.80
C GLN A 159 -17.98 -0.65 -2.68
N LEU A 160 -16.92 -0.42 -3.46
CA LEU A 160 -16.26 -1.44 -4.27
C LEU A 160 -15.50 -2.50 -3.46
N SER A 161 -14.99 -2.17 -2.25
CA SER A 161 -14.15 -3.09 -1.45
C SER A 161 -14.93 -4.08 -0.58
N GLY A 162 -16.27 -3.95 -0.52
CA GLY A 162 -17.19 -5.01 -0.10
C GLY A 162 -16.88 -5.66 1.26
N SER A 163 -17.26 -4.99 2.35
CA SER A 163 -17.62 -5.66 3.61
C SER A 163 -18.31 -4.67 4.57
N LYS A 164 -19.64 -4.82 4.68
CA LYS A 164 -20.63 -4.24 5.64
C LYS A 164 -21.67 -3.27 5.03
N ASP A 165 -22.88 -3.33 5.59
CA ASP A 165 -24.04 -2.43 5.38
C ASP A 165 -23.74 -1.00 5.87
N TYR A 166 -22.87 -0.28 5.18
CA TYR A 166 -22.67 1.15 5.45
C TYR A 166 -23.35 1.98 4.37
N GLN A 167 -24.22 2.88 4.83
CA GLN A 167 -24.80 3.93 4.01
C GLN A 167 -23.90 5.17 4.12
N PHE A 168 -23.45 5.69 2.98
CA PHE A 168 -22.59 6.86 2.92
C PHE A 168 -23.37 8.03 2.33
N ASP A 169 -23.46 9.13 3.07
CA ASP A 169 -24.12 10.36 2.63
C ASP A 169 -23.07 11.47 2.45
N ASN A 170 -23.07 12.09 1.26
CA ASN A 170 -22.20 13.23 0.96
C ASN A 170 -22.98 14.54 1.13
N PHE A 171 -22.69 15.29 2.19
CA PHE A 171 -23.32 16.58 2.50
C PHE A 171 -22.60 17.79 1.91
N CYS A 172 -21.55 17.59 1.12
CA CYS A 172 -20.89 18.70 0.44
C CYS A 172 -21.77 19.22 -0.70
N THR A 173 -21.90 20.54 -0.80
CA THR A 173 -22.54 21.21 -1.94
C THR A 173 -21.62 21.22 -3.14
N ASP A 174 -22.20 21.16 -4.35
CA ASP A 174 -21.50 21.26 -5.64
C ASP A 174 -20.62 22.51 -5.76
#